data_AF-A0A365L8C2-F1
#
_entry.id   AF-A0A365L8C2-F1
#
_cell.length_a   1.000
_cell.length_b   1.000
_cell.length_c   1.000
_cell.angle_alpha   90.00
_cell.angle_beta   90.00
_cell.angle_gamma   90.00
#
_symmetry.space_group_name_H-M   'P 1'
#
loop_
_entity.id
_entity.type
_entity.pdbx_description
1 polymer ?
#
loop_
_entity_poly.entity_id
_entity_poly.type
_entity_poly.pdbx_seq_one_letter_code
_entity_poly.pdbx_strand_id
1 'polypeptide(L)'
;MDVNQLLGFLGLVLGALIGLFGLWWGRKKAAENRGLDERYEIITTKSFASAWKISLAAIYILFALVIFGFQLGAAQLLGILLLIHMFGWTGSTFYYSLKY
;
A
#
# COMPACT_ATOMS: atom_id res chain seq x y z
N MET A 1 -10.31 -8.84 24.74
CA MET A 1 -10.02 -8.94 23.29
C MET A 1 -10.20 -10.39 22.91
N ASP A 2 -11.05 -10.67 21.93
CA ASP A 2 -11.27 -12.03 21.45
C ASP A 2 -10.05 -12.56 20.68
N VAL A 3 -9.89 -13.88 20.57
CA VAL A 3 -8.78 -14.52 19.84
C VAL A 3 -8.72 -14.04 18.39
N ASN A 4 -9.86 -13.85 17.72
CA ASN A 4 -9.89 -13.35 16.34
C ASN A 4 -9.36 -11.91 16.24
N GLN A 5 -9.70 -11.07 17.22
CA GLN A 5 -9.22 -9.70 17.28
C GLN A 5 -7.71 -9.64 17.56
N LEU A 6 -7.21 -10.54 18.43
CA LEU A 6 -5.78 -10.70 18.69
C LEU A 6 -5.03 -11.11 17.42
N LEU A 7 -5.53 -12.12 16.69
CA LEU A 7 -4.92 -12.59 15.45
C LEU A 7 -4.93 -11.50 14.37
N GLY A 8 -6.04 -10.77 14.23
CA GLY A 8 -6.13 -9.64 13.30
C GLY A 8 -5.12 -8.53 13.64
N PHE A 9 -4.99 -8.18 14.92
CA PHE A 9 -4.00 -7.21 15.37
C PHE A 9 -2.56 -7.67 15.12
N LEU A 10 -2.23 -8.92 15.46
CA LEU A 10 -0.91 -9.50 15.19
C LEU A 10 -0.60 -9.49 13.70
N GLY A 11 -1.57 -9.84 12.84
CA GLY A 11 -1.43 -9.77 11.39
C GLY A 11 -1.09 -8.36 10.90
N LEU A 12 -1.77 -7.33 11.41
CA LEU A 12 -1.48 -5.93 11.08
C LEU A 12 -0.08 -5.50 11.52
N VAL A 13 0.30 -5.81 12.76
CA VAL A 13 1.60 -5.41 13.32
C VAL A 13 2.74 -6.13 12.60
N LEU A 14 2.66 -7.45 12.45
CA LEU A 14 3.70 -8.23 11.77
C LEU A 14 3.80 -7.84 10.30
N GLY A 15 2.67 -7.63 9.61
CA GLY A 15 2.64 -7.15 8.24
C GLY A 15 3.32 -5.79 8.09
N ALA A 16 3.05 -4.85 8.99
CA ALA A 16 3.70 -3.55 9.00
C ALA A 16 5.22 -3.67 9.26
N LEU A 17 5.63 -4.48 10.23
CA LEU A 17 7.05 -4.69 10.56
C LEU A 17 7.83 -5.30 9.39
N ILE A 18 7.28 -6.33 8.73
CA ILE A 18 7.89 -6.96 7.56
C ILE A 18 7.95 -5.98 6.39
N GLY A 19 6.88 -5.20 6.16
CA GLY A 19 6.85 -4.16 5.12
C GLY A 19 7.91 -3.08 5.34
N LEU A 20 8.02 -2.56 6.57
CA LEU A 20 9.04 -1.58 6.95
C LEU A 20 10.45 -2.14 6.81
N PHE A 21 10.67 -3.38 7.24
CA PHE A 21 11.95 -4.05 7.08
C PHE A 21 12.33 -4.20 5.60
N GLY A 22 11.39 -4.65 4.75
CA GLY A 22 11.59 -4.77 3.30
C GLY A 22 11.91 -3.42 2.64
N LEU A 23 11.20 -2.36 3.02
CA LEU A 23 11.48 -1.00 2.54
C LEU A 23 12.86 -0.49 2.96
N TRP A 24 13.22 -0.67 4.22
CA TRP A 24 14.54 -0.28 4.73
C TRP A 24 15.67 -1.05 4.03
N TRP A 25 15.56 -2.38 3.97
CA TRP A 25 16.56 -3.23 3.36
C TRP A 25 16.69 -2.98 1.85
N GLY A 26 15.57 -2.84 1.14
CA GLY A 26 15.55 -2.51 -0.28
C GLY A 26 16.23 -1.18 -0.58
N ARG A 27 15.95 -0.14 0.22
CA ARG A 27 16.63 1.16 0.10
C ARG A 27 18.12 1.08 0.40
N LYS A 28 18.51 0.31 1.42
CA LYS A 28 19.93 0.07 1.73
C LYS A 28 20.64 -0.55 0.52
N LYS A 29 20.06 -1.58 -0.10
CA LYS A 29 20.62 -2.21 -1.31
C LYS A 29 20.62 -1.29 -2.53
N ALA A 30 19.59 -0.47 -2.70
CA ALA A 30 19.58 0.54 -3.77
C ALA A 30 20.71 1.57 -3.57
N ALA A 31 20.94 2.03 -2.34
CA ALA A 31 22.01 2.98 -2.02
C ALA A 31 23.41 2.39 -2.31
N GLU A 32 23.66 1.14 -1.92
CA GLU A 32 24.91 0.41 -2.21
C GLU A 32 25.22 0.34 -3.72
N ASN A 33 24.18 0.37 -4.57
CA ASN A 33 24.29 0.28 -6.03
C ASN A 33 24.01 1.61 -6.76
N ARG A 34 24.04 2.75 -6.06
CA ARG A 34 23.74 4.09 -6.62
C ARG A 34 22.34 4.23 -7.26
N GLY A 35 21.38 3.38 -6.90
CA GLY A 35 20.01 3.39 -7.40
C GLY A 35 19.07 4.37 -6.68
N LEU A 36 19.60 5.24 -5.82
CA LEU A 36 18.85 6.34 -5.18
C LEU A 36 19.22 7.67 -5.84
N ASP A 37 18.97 7.75 -7.14
CA ASP A 37 19.30 8.88 -8.01
C ASP A 37 18.04 9.71 -8.38
N GLU A 38 18.17 10.64 -9.32
CA GLU A 38 17.05 11.45 -9.82
C GLU A 38 15.90 10.58 -10.39
N ARG A 39 16.23 9.44 -11.00
CA ARG A 39 15.23 8.50 -11.50
C ARG A 39 14.43 7.89 -10.35
N TYR A 40 15.08 7.54 -9.25
CA TYR A 40 14.40 7.09 -8.04
C TYR A 40 13.41 8.13 -7.51
N GLU A 41 13.79 9.41 -7.47
CA GLU A 41 12.90 10.49 -7.00
C GLU A 41 11.66 10.67 -7.90
N ILE A 42 11.87 10.64 -9.23
CA ILE A 42 10.78 10.73 -10.20
C ILE A 42 9.82 9.54 -10.08
N ILE A 43 10.37 8.32 -10.02
CA ILE A 43 9.58 7.09 -9.86
C ILE A 43 8.77 7.18 -8.56
N THR A 44 9.43 7.49 -7.44
CA THR A 44 8.80 7.55 -6.12
C THR A 44 7.65 8.56 -6.09
N THR A 45 7.88 9.77 -6.59
CA THR A 45 6.86 10.83 -6.64
C THR A 45 5.65 10.41 -7.48
N LYS A 46 5.88 9.83 -8.66
CA LYS A 46 4.80 9.38 -9.54
C LYS A 46 4.06 8.18 -8.96
N SER A 47 4.76 7.25 -8.33
CA SER A 47 4.15 6.10 -7.65
C SER A 47 3.26 6.52 -6.50
N PHE A 48 3.69 7.46 -5.66
CA PHE A 48 2.85 7.98 -4.58
C PHE A 48 1.61 8.69 -5.12
N ALA A 49 1.76 9.54 -6.14
CA ALA A 49 0.63 10.20 -6.77
C ALA A 49 -0.38 9.20 -7.37
N SER A 50 0.09 8.15 -8.03
CA SER A 50 -0.76 7.09 -8.58
C SER A 50 -1.43 6.27 -7.48
N ALA A 51 -0.72 5.92 -6.41
CA ALA A 51 -1.31 5.22 -5.26
C ALA A 51 -2.46 6.01 -4.63
N TRP A 52 -2.29 7.32 -4.44
CA TRP A 52 -3.35 8.18 -3.91
C TRP A 52 -4.57 8.27 -4.84
N LYS A 53 -4.36 8.36 -6.16
CA LYS A 53 -5.47 8.33 -7.14
C LYS A 53 -6.23 7.01 -7.10
N ILE A 54 -5.50 5.89 -7.04
CA ILE A 54 -6.09 4.54 -6.94
C ILE A 54 -6.86 4.40 -5.63
N SER A 55 -6.30 4.83 -4.50
CA SER A 55 -6.98 4.82 -3.21
C SER A 55 -8.24 5.69 -3.21
N LEU A 56 -8.19 6.88 -3.82
CA LEU A 56 -9.36 7.74 -3.93
C LEU A 56 -10.47 7.07 -4.74
N ALA A 57 -10.14 6.45 -5.89
CA ALA A 57 -11.10 5.69 -6.68
C ALA A 57 -11.70 4.52 -5.87
N ALA A 58 -10.86 3.78 -5.14
CA ALA A 58 -11.32 2.69 -4.28
C ALA A 58 -12.23 3.16 -3.15
N ILE A 59 -11.95 4.32 -2.54
CA ILE A 59 -12.82 4.93 -1.53
C ILE A 59 -14.21 5.19 -2.11
N TYR A 60 -14.31 5.81 -3.29
CA TYR A 60 -15.61 6.04 -3.93
C TYR A 60 -16.37 4.75 -4.25
N ILE A 61 -15.67 3.73 -4.74
CA ILE A 61 -16.28 2.41 -5.03
C ILE A 61 -16.80 1.76 -3.74
N LEU A 62 -15.96 1.69 -2.69
CA LEU A 62 -16.35 1.12 -1.41
C LEU A 62 -17.52 1.89 -0.77
N PHE A 63 -17.53 3.21 -0.89
CA PHE A 63 -18.61 4.05 -0.39
C PHE A 63 -19.92 3.78 -1.15
N ALA A 64 -19.86 3.67 -2.49
CA ALA A 64 -21.01 3.30 -3.29
C ALA A 64 -21.57 1.92 -2.90
N LEU A 65 -20.70 0.93 -2.66
CA LEU A 65 -21.14 -0.41 -2.19
C LEU A 65 -21.91 -0.31 -0.86
N VAL A 66 -21.42 0.48 0.10
CA VAL A 66 -22.12 0.70 1.37
C VAL A 66 -23.49 1.35 1.14
N ILE A 67 -23.59 2.34 0.25
CA ILE A 67 -24.88 2.98 -0.12
C ILE A 67 -25.86 1.96 -0.73
N PHE A 68 -25.37 1.04 -1.57
CA PHE A 68 -26.17 -0.03 -2.17
C PHE A 68 -26.54 -1.16 -1.19
N GLY A 69 -26.22 -1.01 0.11
CA GLY A 69 -26.65 -1.93 1.17
C GLY A 69 -25.69 -3.08 1.46
N PHE A 70 -24.46 -3.05 0.92
CA PHE A 70 -23.44 -4.04 1.29
C PHE A 70 -22.97 -3.80 2.73
N GLN A 71 -23.10 -4.83 3.57
CA GLN A 71 -22.72 -4.78 4.99
C GLN A 71 -21.23 -5.11 5.16
N LEU A 72 -20.37 -4.10 4.95
CA LEU A 72 -18.93 -4.21 5.19
C LEU A 72 -18.58 -3.61 6.56
N GLY A 73 -17.94 -4.41 7.41
CA GLY A 73 -17.43 -3.93 8.69
C GLY A 73 -16.26 -2.96 8.52
N ALA A 74 -16.04 -2.07 9.50
CA ALA A 74 -14.96 -1.09 9.45
C ALA A 74 -13.58 -1.73 9.24
N ALA A 75 -13.30 -2.86 9.90
CA ALA A 75 -12.04 -3.59 9.73
C ALA A 75 -11.86 -4.10 8.29
N GLN A 76 -12.93 -4.56 7.64
CA GLN A 76 -12.89 -5.02 6.24
C GLN A 76 -12.66 -3.85 5.28
N LEU A 77 -13.37 -2.74 5.48
CA LEU A 77 -13.20 -1.53 4.66
C LEU A 77 -11.77 -0.99 4.74
N LEU A 78 -11.23 -0.85 5.94
CA LEU A 78 -9.86 -0.38 6.16
C LEU A 78 -8.83 -1.38 5.63
N GLY A 79 -9.06 -2.68 5.80
CA GLY A 79 -8.18 -3.73 5.27
C GLY A 79 -8.13 -3.72 3.75
N ILE A 80 -9.27 -3.64 3.07
CA ILE A 80 -9.35 -3.56 1.61
C ILE A 80 -8.66 -2.27 1.13
N LEU A 81 -8.94 -1.13 1.75
CA LEU A 81 -8.33 0.14 1.36
C LEU A 81 -6.81 0.13 1.55
N LEU A 82 -6.32 -0.46 2.64
CA LEU A 82 -4.89 -0.62 2.90
C LEU A 82 -4.23 -1.49 1.82
N LEU A 83 -4.82 -2.64 1.50
CA LEU A 83 -4.30 -3.54 0.46
C LEU A 83 -4.27 -2.87 -0.91
N ILE A 84 -5.35 -2.16 -1.28
CA ILE A 84 -5.40 -1.42 -2.54
C ILE A 84 -4.35 -0.31 -2.57
N HIS A 85 -4.15 0.42 -1.47
CA HIS A 85 -3.12 1.47 -1.40
C HIS A 85 -1.72 0.88 -1.57
N MET A 86 -1.40 -0.18 -0.80
CA MET A 86 -0.09 -0.84 -0.86
C MET A 86 0.19 -1.45 -2.24
N PHE A 87 -0.82 -2.07 -2.85
CA PHE A 87 -0.71 -2.62 -4.20
C PHE A 87 -0.60 -1.53 -5.26
N GLY A 88 -1.39 -0.46 -5.14
CA GLY A 88 -1.32 0.71 -6.02
C GLY A 88 0.06 1.37 -5.98
N TRP A 89 0.66 1.49 -4.80
CA TRP A 89 2.00 2.04 -4.63
C TRP A 89 3.09 1.11 -5.18
N THR A 90 3.08 -0.17 -4.79
CA THR A 90 4.08 -1.15 -5.24
C THR A 90 3.98 -1.39 -6.74
N GLY A 91 2.77 -1.59 -7.26
CA GLY A 91 2.50 -1.79 -8.67
C GLY A 91 2.88 -0.58 -9.52
N SER A 92 2.58 0.64 -9.06
CA SER A 92 3.03 1.86 -9.76
C SER A 92 4.56 2.00 -9.74
N THR A 93 5.21 1.64 -8.63
CA THR A 93 6.68 1.66 -8.53
C THR A 93 7.31 0.70 -9.51
N PHE A 94 6.78 -0.53 -9.60
CA PHE A 94 7.22 -1.49 -10.60
C PHE A 94 6.99 -0.98 -12.03
N TYR A 95 5.79 -0.49 -12.33
CA TYR A 95 5.46 0.07 -13.65
C TYR A 95 6.42 1.21 -14.06
N TYR A 96 6.64 2.18 -13.18
CA TYR A 96 7.53 3.31 -13.49
C TYR A 96 9.01 2.91 -13.55
N SER A 97 9.42 1.86 -12.83
CA SER A 97 10.77 1.30 -12.96
C SER A 97 11.04 0.65 -14.31
N LEU A 98 10.01 0.12 -14.99
CA LEU A 98 10.12 -0.41 -16.35
C LEU A 98 9.99 0.68 -17.42
N LYS A 99 9.27 1.76 -17.10
CA LYS A 99 8.99 2.85 -18.04
C LYS A 99 10.15 3.85 -18.19
N TYR A 100 10.78 4.19 -17.08
CA TYR A 100 12.00 5.01 -17.04
C TYR A 100 13.23 4.12 -16.99
#